data_AF-A0A914FM02-F1
#
_entry.id   AF-A0A914FM02-F1
#
_cell.length_a   1.000
_cell.length_b   1.000
_cell.length_c   1.000
_cell.angle_alpha   90.00
_cell.angle_beta   90.00
_cell.angle_gamma   90.00
#
_symmetry.space_group_name_H-M   'P 1'
#
loop_
_entity.id
_entity.type
_entity.pdbx_description
1 polymer ?
#
loop_
_entity_poly.entity_id
_entity_poly.type
_entity_poly.pdbx_seq_one_letter_code
_entity_poly.pdbx_strand_id
1 'polypeptide(L)'
;MSVEAVQLNTDIDNDEDEEEEASTSSSSSLSQTWTSLPLLSTDNEDNSNDPNLMSPSLCKQGILKHFENLVNQLSTGWKYHVANTDGIKDSWLKFEDFYSNVCQFTGGQ
;
A
#
# COMPACT_ATOMS: atom_id res chain seq x y z
N MET A 1 -11.58 61.23 -7.59
CA MET A 1 -12.63 60.85 -6.64
C MET A 1 -11.93 60.37 -5.39
N SER A 2 -11.91 61.21 -4.36
CA SER A 2 -11.44 60.88 -3.02
C SER A 2 -12.53 60.14 -2.27
N VAL A 3 -12.14 59.17 -1.46
CA VAL A 3 -12.78 58.89 -0.17
C VAL A 3 -11.66 58.54 0.82
N GLU A 4 -11.53 59.37 1.85
CA GLU A 4 -10.75 59.11 3.06
C GLU A 4 -11.50 58.10 3.95
N ALA A 5 -10.77 57.24 4.65
CA ALA A 5 -11.28 56.55 5.82
C ALA A 5 -10.19 56.46 6.89
N VAL A 6 -10.61 56.85 8.08
CA VAL A 6 -9.89 57.18 9.32
C VAL A 6 -9.11 56.00 9.91
N GLN A 7 -7.91 56.31 10.42
CA GLN A 7 -7.06 55.47 11.29
C GLN A 7 -7.78 55.12 12.61
N LEU A 8 -7.78 53.84 13.00
CA LEU A 8 -7.89 53.46 14.42
C LEU A 8 -6.58 52.76 14.80
N ASN A 9 -5.75 53.47 15.56
CA ASN A 9 -4.64 52.88 16.29
C ASN A 9 -5.21 52.36 17.62
N THR A 10 -5.02 51.08 17.90
CA THR A 10 -5.05 50.55 19.27
C THR A 10 -3.75 49.83 19.49
N ASP A 11 -2.83 50.50 20.18
CA ASP A 11 -1.62 49.95 20.76
C ASP A 11 -2.01 48.91 21.83
N ILE A 12 -1.65 47.65 21.60
CA ILE A 12 -1.53 46.62 22.65
C ILE A 12 -0.19 45.94 22.39
N ASP A 13 0.83 46.43 23.09
CA ASP A 13 2.02 45.65 23.42
C ASP A 13 1.60 44.58 24.44
N ASN A 14 1.92 43.32 24.17
CA ASN A 14 2.15 42.33 25.21
C ASN A 14 3.13 41.27 24.70
N ASP A 15 4.26 41.24 25.38
CA ASP A 15 5.44 40.40 25.25
C ASP A 15 5.16 38.89 25.40
N GLU A 16 6.03 38.08 24.77
CA GLU A 16 6.72 36.87 25.32
C GLU A 16 5.81 35.70 25.85
N ASP A 17 6.01 34.41 25.58
CA ASP A 17 7.19 33.59 25.34
C ASP A 17 6.79 32.21 24.74
N GLU A 18 7.81 31.59 24.15
CA GLU A 18 8.08 30.22 23.67
C GLU A 18 7.11 29.05 23.95
N GLU A 19 6.87 28.29 22.86
CA GLU A 19 6.28 26.95 22.85
C GLU A 19 7.31 25.88 23.23
N GLU A 20 6.96 24.95 24.13
CA GLU A 20 7.52 23.58 24.20
C GLU A 20 6.52 22.70 24.96
N GLU A 21 5.50 22.20 24.24
CA GLU A 21 4.58 21.19 24.77
C GLU A 21 5.16 19.78 24.54
N ALA A 22 5.65 19.19 25.62
CA ALA A 22 6.13 17.82 25.68
C ALA A 22 5.01 16.80 25.40
N SER A 23 4.90 16.33 24.16
CA SER A 23 4.03 15.20 23.83
C SER A 23 4.69 13.87 24.19
N THR A 24 4.39 13.42 25.40
CA THR A 24 4.60 12.06 25.90
C THR A 24 3.84 11.05 25.03
N SER A 25 4.52 10.44 24.07
CA SER A 25 3.97 9.34 23.28
C SER A 25 4.34 8.00 23.92
N SER A 26 3.33 7.37 24.50
CA SER A 26 3.42 6.05 25.11
C SER A 26 3.85 5.01 24.07
N SER A 27 5.01 4.40 24.30
CA SER A 27 5.55 3.33 23.46
C SER A 27 4.87 2.00 23.80
N SER A 28 3.74 1.70 23.16
CA SER A 28 3.17 0.36 23.16
C SER A 28 3.90 -0.50 22.12
N SER A 29 4.83 -1.33 22.61
CA SER A 29 5.51 -2.37 21.83
C SER A 29 4.50 -3.41 21.34
N LEU A 30 4.12 -3.32 20.06
CA LEU A 30 3.42 -4.36 19.33
C LEU A 30 4.46 -5.25 18.65
N SER A 31 4.80 -6.36 19.30
CA SER A 31 5.59 -7.42 18.70
C SER A 31 4.75 -8.12 17.63
N GLN A 32 4.85 -7.67 16.38
CA GLN A 32 4.25 -8.36 15.25
C GLN A 32 5.15 -9.55 14.87
N THR A 33 4.80 -10.74 15.35
CA THR A 33 5.32 -11.99 14.82
C THR A 33 4.67 -12.23 13.46
N TRP A 34 5.36 -11.86 12.39
CA TRP A 34 4.97 -12.32 11.05
C TRP A 34 5.52 -13.72 10.91
N THR A 35 4.65 -14.71 11.13
CA THR A 35 4.91 -16.10 10.80
C THR A 35 5.20 -16.15 9.30
N SER A 36 6.45 -16.42 8.96
CA SER A 36 6.88 -16.73 7.61
C SER A 36 5.90 -17.72 7.00
N LEU A 37 5.23 -17.29 5.93
CA LEU A 37 4.45 -18.20 5.08
C LEU A 37 5.38 -19.38 4.71
N PRO A 38 4.94 -20.64 4.88
CA PRO A 38 5.76 -21.76 4.51
C PRO A 38 6.06 -21.66 3.01
N LEU A 39 7.36 -21.63 2.66
CA LEU A 39 7.82 -21.96 1.32
C LEU A 39 7.30 -23.37 1.02
N LEU A 40 6.16 -23.44 0.34
CA LEU A 40 5.65 -24.69 -0.21
C LEU A 40 6.56 -25.02 -1.39
N SER A 41 7.62 -25.79 -1.10
CA SER A 41 8.41 -26.48 -2.12
C SER A 41 7.46 -27.29 -2.98
N THR A 42 7.12 -26.74 -4.14
CA THR A 42 6.31 -27.44 -5.12
C THR A 42 7.28 -28.10 -6.07
N ASP A 43 7.78 -29.27 -5.68
CA ASP A 43 8.34 -30.26 -6.60
C ASP A 43 7.20 -30.79 -7.46
N ASN A 44 6.82 -30.02 -8.49
CA ASN A 44 6.08 -30.56 -9.62
C ASN A 44 6.97 -30.43 -10.85
N GLU A 45 7.66 -31.53 -11.16
CA GLU A 45 8.16 -31.81 -12.51
C GLU A 45 6.95 -31.89 -13.46
N ASP A 46 6.45 -30.75 -13.92
CA ASP A 46 5.58 -30.71 -15.08
C ASP A 46 6.46 -30.76 -16.32
N ASN A 47 6.61 -31.97 -16.86
CA ASN A 47 7.37 -32.29 -18.05
C ASN A 47 6.60 -31.86 -19.31
N SER A 48 6.28 -30.57 -19.41
CA SER A 48 5.73 -29.92 -20.60
C SER A 48 6.85 -29.11 -21.24
N ASN A 49 7.55 -29.71 -22.21
CA ASN A 49 8.64 -29.08 -22.96
C ASN A 49 8.17 -27.98 -23.93
N ASP A 50 7.09 -27.24 -23.61
CA ASP A 50 6.71 -26.04 -24.34
C ASP A 50 7.17 -24.81 -23.54
N PRO A 51 8.22 -24.09 -23.99
CA PRO A 51 8.73 -22.92 -23.29
C PRO A 51 7.73 -21.75 -23.23
N ASN A 52 6.57 -21.84 -23.89
CA ASN A 52 5.51 -20.84 -23.84
C ASN A 52 4.32 -21.23 -22.95
N LEU A 53 4.28 -22.46 -22.41
CA LEU A 53 3.18 -22.91 -21.57
C LEU A 53 3.44 -22.52 -20.11
N MET A 54 3.03 -21.31 -19.73
CA MET A 54 3.15 -20.85 -18.35
C MET A 54 1.96 -21.33 -17.52
N SER A 55 2.24 -22.12 -16.47
CA SER A 55 1.20 -22.61 -15.58
C SER A 55 0.43 -21.43 -14.94
N PRO A 56 -0.89 -21.56 -14.71
CA PRO A 56 -1.69 -20.50 -14.10
C PRO A 56 -1.15 -20.03 -12.74
N SER A 57 -0.53 -20.92 -11.97
CA SER A 57 0.10 -20.58 -10.69
C SER A 57 1.34 -19.70 -10.86
N LEU A 58 2.21 -20.02 -11.83
CA LEU A 58 3.40 -19.22 -12.13
C LEU A 58 3.02 -17.84 -12.70
N CYS A 59 1.98 -17.77 -13.54
CA CYS A 59 1.44 -16.50 -14.02
C CYS A 59 0.98 -15.61 -12.87
N LYS A 60 0.16 -16.15 -11.95
CA LYS A 60 -0.33 -15.40 -10.77
C LYS A 60 0.82 -14.90 -9.92
N GLN A 61 1.79 -15.76 -9.63
CA GLN A 61 2.96 -15.41 -8.84
C GLN A 61 3.82 -14.32 -9.51
N GLY A 62 3.99 -14.39 -10.83
CA GLY A 62 4.70 -13.38 -11.60
C GLY A 62 4.04 -12.00 -11.51
N ILE A 63 2.74 -11.93 -11.77
CA ILE A 63 1.96 -10.67 -11.69
C ILE A 63 2.05 -10.07 -10.29
N LEU A 64 1.81 -10.88 -9.26
CA LEU A 64 1.89 -10.42 -7.87
C LEU A 64 3.29 -9.91 -7.54
N LYS A 65 4.35 -10.63 -7.91
CA LYS A 65 5.74 -10.19 -7.65
C LYS A 65 6.06 -8.84 -8.29
N HIS A 66 5.65 -8.63 -9.54
CA HIS A 66 5.86 -7.34 -10.22
C HIS A 66 5.03 -6.22 -9.60
N PHE A 67 3.77 -6.51 -9.25
CA PHE A 67 2.91 -5.58 -8.55
C PHE A 67 3.52 -5.18 -7.21
N GLU A 68 3.87 -6.14 -6.35
CA GLU A 68 4.46 -5.90 -5.03
C GLU A 68 5.69 -5.00 -5.12
N ASN A 69 6.58 -5.24 -6.09
CA ASN A 69 7.75 -4.39 -6.27
C ASN A 69 7.37 -2.95 -6.63
N LEU A 70 6.42 -2.76 -7.55
CA LEU A 70 5.93 -1.43 -7.92
C LEU A 70 5.29 -0.71 -6.73
N VAL A 71 4.36 -1.36 -6.04
CA VAL A 71 3.63 -0.68 -4.94
C VAL A 71 4.50 -0.47 -3.72
N ASN A 72 5.54 -1.28 -3.48
CA ASN A 72 6.51 -1.00 -2.42
C ASN A 72 7.31 0.29 -2.69
N GLN A 73 7.50 0.70 -3.96
CA GLN A 73 8.09 2.00 -4.30
C GLN A 73 7.11 3.16 -4.11
N LEU A 74 5.81 2.91 -4.24
CA LEU A 74 4.76 3.92 -4.09
C LEU A 74 4.34 4.13 -2.63
N SER A 75 4.22 3.04 -1.86
CA SER A 75 3.78 3.03 -0.47
C SER A 75 4.24 1.76 0.25
N THR A 76 5.16 1.91 1.19
CA THR A 76 5.72 0.81 2.00
C THR A 76 4.68 0.11 2.92
N GLY A 77 3.50 0.71 3.09
CA GLY A 77 2.40 0.20 3.91
C GLY A 77 1.17 -0.26 3.11
N TRP A 78 1.26 -0.42 1.79
CA TRP A 78 0.09 -0.71 0.95
C TRP A 78 -0.72 -1.94 1.41
N LYS A 79 -0.03 -2.98 1.93
CA LYS A 79 -0.70 -4.18 2.48
C LYS A 79 -1.61 -3.86 3.66
N TYR A 80 -1.21 -2.93 4.53
CA TYR A 80 -2.03 -2.46 5.63
C TYR A 80 -3.29 -1.76 5.11
N HIS A 81 -3.15 -0.90 4.10
CA HIS A 81 -4.28 -0.21 3.48
C HIS A 81 -5.25 -1.17 2.79
N VAL A 82 -4.75 -2.18 2.07
CA VAL A 82 -5.59 -3.25 1.48
C VAL A 82 -6.38 -3.99 2.55
N ALA A 83 -5.79 -4.26 3.72
CA ALA A 83 -6.46 -5.02 4.77
C ALA A 83 -7.47 -4.20 5.59
N ASN A 84 -7.26 -2.88 5.73
CA ASN A 84 -7.96 -2.03 6.70
C ASN A 84 -8.80 -0.90 6.06
N THR A 85 -8.83 -0.77 4.74
CA THR A 85 -9.59 0.29 4.06
C THR A 85 -10.55 -0.34 3.05
N ASP A 86 -11.85 -0.29 3.30
CA ASP A 86 -12.87 -1.03 2.53
C ASP A 86 -12.79 -0.77 1.03
N GLY A 87 -12.68 0.49 0.59
CA GLY A 87 -12.58 0.82 -0.84
C GLY A 87 -11.30 0.26 -1.51
N ILE A 88 -10.21 0.16 -0.77
CA ILE A 88 -8.95 -0.42 -1.26
C ILE A 88 -9.06 -1.94 -1.29
N LYS A 89 -9.66 -2.54 -0.25
CA LYS A 89 -9.93 -3.97 -0.17
C LYS A 89 -10.80 -4.45 -1.33
N ASP A 90 -11.89 -3.75 -1.62
CA ASP A 90 -12.79 -4.07 -2.74
C ASP A 90 -12.09 -3.96 -4.09
N SER A 91 -11.23 -2.94 -4.24
CA SER A 91 -10.42 -2.76 -5.45
C SER A 91 -9.38 -3.86 -5.61
N TRP A 92 -8.75 -4.29 -4.51
CA TRP A 92 -7.81 -5.41 -4.48
C TRP A 92 -8.48 -6.72 -4.91
N LEU A 93 -9.65 -7.05 -4.35
CA LEU A 93 -10.39 -8.26 -4.73
C LEU A 93 -10.73 -8.29 -6.23
N LYS A 94 -11.15 -7.16 -6.81
CA LYS A 94 -11.41 -7.07 -8.25
C LYS A 94 -10.13 -7.27 -9.09
N PHE A 95 -9.01 -6.75 -8.61
CA PHE A 95 -7.71 -6.96 -9.23
C PHE A 95 -7.29 -8.44 -9.15
N GLU A 96 -7.53 -9.11 -8.02
CA GLU A 96 -7.28 -10.54 -7.84
C GLU A 96 -8.07 -11.42 -8.80
N ASP A 97 -9.35 -11.09 -8.98
CA ASP A 97 -10.23 -11.78 -9.90
C ASP A 97 -9.78 -11.55 -11.35
N PHE A 98 -9.41 -10.31 -11.71
CA PHE A 98 -8.90 -9.97 -13.03
C PHE A 98 -7.64 -10.77 -13.39
N TYR A 99 -6.59 -10.73 -12.55
CA TYR A 99 -5.35 -11.44 -12.90
C TYR A 99 -5.54 -12.96 -12.81
N SER A 100 -6.44 -13.44 -11.96
CA SER A 100 -6.77 -14.87 -11.91
C SER A 100 -7.42 -15.36 -13.19
N ASN A 101 -8.32 -14.56 -13.77
CA ASN A 101 -8.93 -14.87 -15.05
C ASN A 101 -7.91 -14.80 -16.19
N VAL A 102 -7.03 -13.79 -16.23
CA VAL A 102 -5.95 -13.69 -17.23
C VAL A 102 -5.06 -14.94 -17.19
N CYS A 103 -4.66 -15.38 -16.00
CA CYS A 103 -3.78 -16.54 -15.83
C CYS A 103 -4.46 -17.89 -16.10
N GLN A 104 -5.79 -17.97 -16.18
CA GLN A 104 -6.46 -19.20 -16.61
C GLN A 104 -6.26 -19.48 -18.11
N PHE A 105 -6.01 -18.44 -18.91
CA PHE A 105 -5.82 -18.57 -20.36
C PHE A 105 -4.36 -18.83 -20.76
N THR A 106 -3.41 -18.92 -19.82
CA THR A 106 -1.98 -19.11 -20.13
C THR A 106 -1.56 -20.57 -20.30
N GLY A 107 -2.42 -21.52 -19.91
CA GLY A 107 -2.31 -22.92 -20.35
C GLY A 107 -3.05 -23.05 -21.68
N GLY A 108 -2.30 -23.22 -22.78
CA GLY A 108 -2.80 -23.21 -24.16
C GLY A 108 -4.07 -24.04 -24.40
N GLN A 109 -4.90 -23.54 -25.32
CA GLN A 109 -5.97 -24.29 -25.97
C GLN A 109 -5.41 -25.32 -26.96
#